data_AF-A0A2I4ALH8-F1
#
_entry.id   AF-A0A2I4ALH8-F1
#
_cell.length_a   1.000
_cell.length_b   1.000
_cell.length_c   1.000
_cell.angle_alpha   90.00
_cell.angle_beta   90.00
_cell.angle_gamma   90.00
#
_symmetry.space_group_name_H-M   'P 1'
#
loop_
_entity.id
_entity.type
_entity.pdbx_description
1 polymer ?
#
loop_
_entity_poly.entity_id
_entity_poly.type
_entity_poly.pdbx_seq_one_letter_code
_entity_poly.pdbx_strand_id
1 'polypeptide(L)'
;MDIEQQKTVYTHFIQPFLSRKDLSDPSCISSVNGSQLWLQANFGNFSKFATIQELQALNPNFSSAQVLSELAPSQVAELLLSSNVSNDTELIDRIYDRLEVGNTLENVDEFLTQLAANEQVPKFQPVVRDLMMNRTFVIISTHFINFTTEEFHLWFNVKLVPILAGFTPEMLQIATSSINCTNYHVIVSGLDKVFSDIPQDRQQSLA
;
A
#
# COMPACT_ATOMS: atom_id res chain seq x y z
N MET A 1 12.47 -15.13 -16.82
CA MET A 1 12.59 -13.68 -17.03
C MET A 1 12.70 -13.08 -15.65
N ASP A 2 13.81 -12.43 -15.32
CA ASP A 2 13.93 -11.71 -14.04
C ASP A 2 13.05 -10.45 -14.05
N ILE A 3 12.91 -9.80 -12.89
CA ILE A 3 12.05 -8.62 -12.70
C ILE A 3 12.53 -7.44 -13.56
N GLU A 4 13.84 -7.25 -13.72
CA GLU A 4 14.40 -6.14 -14.51
C GLU A 4 14.12 -6.32 -16.00
N GLN A 5 14.25 -7.55 -16.49
CA GLN A 5 13.89 -7.90 -17.85
C GLN A 5 12.38 -7.76 -18.07
N GLN A 6 11.52 -8.14 -17.11
CA GLN A 6 10.07 -7.93 -17.22
C GLN A 6 9.72 -6.43 -17.27
N LYS A 7 10.34 -5.62 -16.41
CA LYS A 7 10.16 -4.17 -16.39
C LYS A 7 10.61 -3.54 -17.71
N THR A 8 11.74 -3.99 -18.25
CA THR A 8 12.24 -3.58 -19.57
C THR A 8 11.23 -3.88 -20.68
N VAL A 9 10.61 -5.07 -20.66
CA VAL A 9 9.56 -5.44 -21.63
C VAL A 9 8.35 -4.51 -21.51
N TYR A 10 7.90 -4.23 -20.29
CA TYR A 10 6.81 -3.28 -20.06
C TYR A 10 7.15 -1.89 -20.63
N THR A 11 8.30 -1.32 -20.22
CA THR A 11 8.69 0.06 -20.54
C THR A 11 9.01 0.27 -22.02
N HIS A 12 9.63 -0.71 -22.70
CA HIS A 12 10.11 -0.51 -24.07
C HIS A 12 9.23 -1.14 -25.15
N PHE A 13 8.29 -2.02 -24.79
CA PHE A 13 7.45 -2.72 -25.76
C PHE A 13 5.96 -2.52 -25.49
N ILE A 14 5.48 -2.84 -24.28
CA ILE A 14 4.04 -2.81 -23.98
C ILE A 14 3.53 -1.36 -23.91
N GLN A 15 4.10 -0.54 -23.03
CA GLN A 15 3.64 0.83 -22.79
C GLN A 15 3.77 1.73 -24.04
N PRO A 16 4.88 1.70 -24.81
CA PRO A 16 4.99 2.46 -26.04
C PRO A 16 4.00 2.03 -27.12
N PHE A 17 3.75 0.72 -27.28
CA PHE A 17 2.80 0.22 -28.27
C PHE A 17 1.37 0.68 -27.95
N LEU A 18 0.92 0.51 -26.70
CA LEU A 18 -0.43 0.90 -26.28
C LEU A 18 -0.64 2.42 -26.37
N SER A 19 0.41 3.22 -26.20
CA SER A 19 0.35 4.70 -26.25
C SER A 19 0.27 5.28 -27.67
N ARG A 20 0.37 4.44 -28.72
CA ARG A 20 0.37 4.90 -30.11
C ARG A 20 -0.98 5.50 -30.52
N LYS A 21 -0.95 6.72 -31.03
CA LYS A 21 -2.14 7.46 -31.50
C LYS A 21 -2.41 7.28 -33.00
N ASP A 22 -1.49 6.66 -33.73
CA ASP A 22 -1.57 6.45 -35.17
C ASP A 22 -2.22 5.11 -35.57
N LEU A 23 -2.63 4.30 -34.57
CA LEU A 23 -3.38 3.06 -34.77
C LEU A 23 -4.88 3.34 -34.93
N SER A 24 -5.60 2.42 -35.58
CA SER A 24 -7.06 2.48 -35.69
C SER A 24 -7.78 2.28 -34.34
N ASP A 25 -7.11 1.60 -33.39
CA ASP A 25 -7.59 1.38 -32.02
C ASP A 25 -6.45 1.62 -31.01
N PRO A 26 -6.15 2.90 -30.68
CA PRO A 26 -5.19 3.24 -29.64
C PRO A 26 -5.53 2.55 -28.31
N SER A 27 -4.50 2.08 -27.59
CA SER A 27 -4.64 1.35 -26.32
C SER A 27 -5.47 0.05 -26.38
N CYS A 28 -5.82 -0.45 -27.57
CA CYS A 28 -6.58 -1.68 -27.78
C CYS A 28 -7.89 -1.73 -26.96
N ILE A 29 -8.68 -0.66 -27.00
CA ILE A 29 -9.90 -0.51 -26.20
C ILE A 29 -11.12 -1.11 -26.93
N SER A 30 -11.18 -0.98 -28.26
CA SER A 30 -12.40 -1.26 -29.03
C SER A 30 -12.86 -2.72 -28.97
N SER A 31 -11.94 -3.67 -28.79
CA SER A 31 -12.23 -5.10 -28.79
C SER A 31 -12.41 -5.71 -27.40
N VAL A 32 -12.24 -4.93 -26.32
CA VAL A 32 -12.28 -5.45 -24.95
C VAL A 32 -13.18 -4.60 -24.06
N ASN A 33 -14.27 -5.21 -23.57
CA ASN A 33 -15.21 -4.54 -22.69
C ASN A 33 -14.86 -4.81 -21.21
N GLY A 34 -14.70 -3.75 -20.43
CA GLY A 34 -14.49 -3.80 -18.99
C GLY A 34 -13.02 -3.76 -18.55
N SER A 35 -12.79 -3.12 -17.40
CA SER A 35 -11.47 -2.85 -16.84
C SER A 35 -10.63 -4.11 -16.64
N GLN A 36 -11.23 -5.18 -16.11
CA GLN A 36 -10.52 -6.43 -15.81
C GLN A 36 -10.04 -7.14 -17.08
N LEU A 37 -10.93 -7.30 -18.06
CA LEU A 37 -10.57 -7.95 -19.33
C LEU A 37 -9.53 -7.13 -20.09
N TRP A 38 -9.65 -5.80 -20.09
CA TRP A 38 -8.68 -4.93 -20.76
C TRP A 38 -7.29 -5.01 -20.12
N LEU A 39 -7.22 -4.99 -18.78
CA LEU A 39 -5.96 -5.11 -18.05
C LEU A 39 -5.29 -6.47 -18.33
N GLN A 40 -6.06 -7.56 -18.27
CA GLN A 40 -5.55 -8.90 -18.49
C GLN A 40 -5.11 -9.12 -19.94
N ALA A 41 -5.89 -8.65 -20.92
CA ALA A 41 -5.60 -8.85 -22.34
C ALA A 41 -4.36 -8.07 -22.81
N ASN A 42 -4.15 -6.85 -22.28
CA ASN A 42 -3.08 -5.96 -22.76
C ASN A 42 -1.81 -6.02 -21.91
N PHE A 43 -1.92 -6.32 -20.62
CA PHE A 43 -0.76 -6.33 -19.71
C PHE A 43 -0.52 -7.70 -19.10
N GLY A 44 -1.56 -8.43 -18.72
CA GLY A 44 -1.43 -9.67 -17.94
C GLY A 44 -0.52 -9.44 -16.71
N ASN A 45 0.48 -10.30 -16.51
CA ASN A 45 1.42 -10.18 -15.38
C ASN A 45 2.33 -8.94 -15.42
N PHE A 46 2.36 -8.19 -16.52
CA PHE A 46 3.10 -6.92 -16.62
C PHE A 46 2.30 -5.74 -16.04
N SER A 47 1.03 -5.94 -15.66
CA SER A 47 0.18 -4.90 -15.09
C SER A 47 0.79 -4.24 -13.85
N LYS A 48 1.51 -5.01 -13.04
CA LYS A 48 2.21 -4.55 -11.82
C LYS A 48 3.27 -3.47 -12.05
N PHE A 49 3.73 -3.28 -13.30
CA PHE A 49 4.73 -2.26 -13.63
C PHE A 49 4.10 -0.92 -14.05
N ALA A 50 2.79 -0.88 -14.27
CA ALA A 50 2.07 0.34 -14.59
C ALA A 50 1.55 1.02 -13.32
N THR A 51 1.60 2.33 -13.28
CA THR A 51 0.82 3.11 -12.30
C THR A 51 -0.65 3.12 -12.69
N ILE A 52 -1.54 3.33 -11.73
CA ILE A 52 -2.97 3.57 -11.96
C ILE A 52 -3.18 4.75 -12.91
N GLN A 53 -2.37 5.81 -12.79
CA GLN A 53 -2.43 6.96 -13.67
C GLN A 53 -2.10 6.61 -15.13
N GLU A 54 -1.08 5.79 -15.37
CA GLU A 54 -0.75 5.31 -16.71
C GLU A 54 -1.86 4.43 -17.30
N LEU A 55 -2.45 3.54 -16.49
CA LEU A 55 -3.57 2.71 -16.92
C LEU A 55 -4.79 3.57 -17.31
N GLN A 56 -5.10 4.60 -16.52
CA GLN A 56 -6.20 5.53 -16.79
C GLN A 56 -5.91 6.44 -17.99
N ALA A 57 -4.65 6.83 -18.22
CA ALA A 57 -4.26 7.60 -19.39
C ALA A 57 -4.38 6.79 -20.69
N LEU A 58 -4.13 5.48 -20.62
CA LEU A 58 -4.29 4.55 -21.74
C LEU A 58 -5.77 4.22 -21.99
N ASN A 59 -6.54 3.94 -20.93
CA ASN A 59 -7.96 3.64 -21.01
C ASN A 59 -8.77 4.54 -20.06
N PRO A 60 -9.40 5.62 -20.57
CA PRO A 60 -10.18 6.55 -19.74
C PRO A 60 -11.38 5.92 -19.01
N ASN A 61 -11.84 4.74 -19.45
CA ASN A 61 -12.93 4.00 -18.81
C ASN A 61 -12.41 2.99 -17.76
N PHE A 62 -11.10 2.90 -17.54
CA PHE A 62 -10.51 1.99 -16.58
C PHE A 62 -10.86 2.39 -15.14
N SER A 63 -11.40 1.43 -14.39
CA SER A 63 -11.71 1.57 -12.97
C SER A 63 -10.84 0.63 -12.15
N SER A 64 -9.87 1.20 -11.43
CA SER A 64 -9.00 0.48 -10.50
C SER A 64 -9.79 -0.21 -9.38
N ALA A 65 -10.86 0.43 -8.88
CA ALA A 65 -11.74 -0.14 -7.85
C ALA A 65 -12.48 -1.41 -8.31
N GLN A 66 -12.80 -1.54 -9.61
CA GLN A 66 -13.42 -2.75 -10.18
C GLN A 66 -12.44 -3.91 -10.30
N VAL A 67 -11.14 -3.64 -10.35
CA VAL A 67 -10.08 -4.64 -10.54
C VAL A 67 -9.16 -4.76 -9.33
N LEU A 68 -9.61 -4.35 -8.15
CA LEU A 68 -8.82 -4.35 -6.92
C LEU A 68 -8.16 -5.71 -6.65
N SER A 69 -8.84 -6.82 -6.95
CA SER A 69 -8.30 -8.18 -6.80
C SER A 69 -7.05 -8.44 -7.64
N GLU A 70 -6.86 -7.71 -8.75
CA GLU A 70 -5.78 -7.90 -9.72
C GLU A 70 -4.62 -6.90 -9.54
N LEU A 71 -4.81 -5.85 -8.72
CA LEU A 71 -3.81 -4.80 -8.55
C LEU A 71 -2.60 -5.28 -7.76
N ALA A 72 -1.42 -4.79 -8.10
CA ALA A 72 -0.23 -4.92 -7.27
C ALA A 72 -0.35 -4.08 -5.98
N PRO A 73 0.33 -4.43 -4.89
CA PRO A 73 0.22 -3.67 -3.63
C PRO A 73 0.56 -2.19 -3.76
N SER A 74 1.55 -1.83 -4.59
CA SER A 74 1.85 -0.44 -4.96
C SER A 74 0.66 0.27 -5.63
N GLN A 75 0.00 -0.38 -6.58
CA GLN A 75 -1.22 0.14 -7.23
C GLN A 75 -2.41 0.24 -6.26
N VAL A 76 -2.48 -0.62 -5.25
CA VAL A 76 -3.49 -0.52 -4.18
C VAL A 76 -3.26 0.73 -3.32
N ALA A 77 -2.00 1.10 -3.04
CA ALA A 77 -1.68 2.35 -2.37
C ALA A 77 -2.08 3.57 -3.22
N GLU A 78 -1.84 3.53 -4.53
CA GLU A 78 -2.28 4.58 -5.47
C GLU A 78 -3.81 4.70 -5.52
N LEU A 79 -4.53 3.57 -5.52
CA LEU A 79 -6.00 3.57 -5.41
C LEU A 79 -6.45 4.26 -4.13
N LEU A 80 -5.85 3.94 -2.98
CA LEU A 80 -6.19 4.57 -1.70
C LEU A 80 -5.97 6.09 -1.75
N LEU A 81 -4.84 6.53 -2.30
CA LEU A 81 -4.46 7.95 -2.40
C LEU A 81 -5.35 8.75 -3.36
N SER A 82 -5.83 8.11 -4.43
CA SER A 82 -6.72 8.74 -5.43
C SER A 82 -8.19 8.77 -5.01
N SER A 83 -8.56 8.03 -3.97
CA SER A 83 -9.94 7.86 -3.52
C SER A 83 -10.24 8.80 -2.34
N ASN A 84 -11.51 9.22 -2.19
CA ASN A 84 -11.94 10.02 -1.03
C ASN A 84 -12.19 9.12 0.19
N VAL A 85 -11.16 8.38 0.62
CA VAL A 85 -11.26 7.26 1.59
C VAL A 85 -11.22 7.73 3.04
N SER A 86 -11.44 9.02 3.30
CA SER A 86 -11.29 9.54 4.66
C SER A 86 -12.18 8.80 5.66
N ASN A 87 -13.31 8.23 5.25
CA ASN A 87 -14.29 7.52 6.10
C ASN A 87 -14.75 6.14 5.59
N ASP A 88 -14.22 5.63 4.48
CA ASP A 88 -14.76 4.43 3.83
C ASP A 88 -14.08 3.16 4.35
N THR A 89 -14.61 2.60 5.45
CA THR A 89 -14.07 1.38 6.06
C THR A 89 -14.29 0.14 5.20
N GLU A 90 -15.33 0.10 4.36
CA GLU A 90 -15.61 -1.04 3.47
C GLU A 90 -14.54 -1.15 2.37
N LEU A 91 -14.12 -0.01 1.80
CA LEU A 91 -12.99 -0.01 0.87
C LEU A 91 -11.70 -0.47 1.55
N ILE A 92 -11.46 -0.05 2.80
CA ILE A 92 -10.27 -0.48 3.55
C ILE A 92 -10.29 -1.98 3.80
N ASP A 93 -11.42 -2.56 4.18
CA ASP A 93 -11.53 -4.02 4.36
C ASP A 93 -11.21 -4.75 3.06
N ARG A 94 -11.77 -4.31 1.92
CA ARG A 94 -11.47 -4.89 0.61
C ARG A 94 -10.00 -4.75 0.20
N ILE A 95 -9.37 -3.63 0.57
CA ILE A 95 -7.93 -3.40 0.34
C ILE A 95 -7.12 -4.43 1.12
N TYR A 96 -7.39 -4.63 2.41
CA TYR A 96 -6.66 -5.60 3.21
C TYR A 96 -6.95 -7.04 2.80
N ASP A 97 -8.19 -7.36 2.42
CA ASP A 97 -8.53 -8.66 1.85
C ASP A 97 -7.67 -8.96 0.61
N ARG A 98 -7.41 -7.95 -0.24
CA ARG A 98 -6.46 -8.09 -1.35
C ARG A 98 -5.02 -8.29 -0.87
N LEU A 99 -4.55 -7.51 0.10
CA LEU A 99 -3.17 -7.61 0.62
C LEU A 99 -2.91 -8.94 1.34
N GLU A 100 -3.95 -9.58 1.87
CA GLU A 100 -3.86 -10.89 2.52
C GLU A 100 -3.76 -12.05 1.53
N VAL A 101 -4.00 -11.83 0.23
CA VAL A 101 -3.81 -12.86 -0.81
C VAL A 101 -2.32 -13.04 -1.15
N GLY A 102 -1.79 -14.23 -0.86
CA GLY A 102 -0.41 -14.60 -1.19
C GLY A 102 0.56 -14.33 -0.02
N ASN A 103 1.69 -13.67 -0.30
CA ASN A 103 2.63 -13.28 0.76
C ASN A 103 2.17 -11.98 1.42
N THR A 104 1.46 -12.12 2.54
CA THR A 104 0.84 -11.00 3.24
C THR A 104 1.85 -9.97 3.76
N LEU A 105 3.01 -10.42 4.26
CA LEU A 105 4.05 -9.50 4.74
C LEU A 105 4.63 -8.67 3.59
N GLU A 106 5.00 -9.31 2.48
CA GLU A 106 5.54 -8.62 1.29
C GLU A 106 4.52 -7.64 0.70
N ASN A 107 3.24 -8.04 0.63
CA ASN A 107 2.18 -7.18 0.13
C ASN A 107 1.99 -5.93 0.99
N VAL A 108 1.89 -6.09 2.33
CA VAL A 108 1.73 -4.96 3.24
C VAL A 108 2.97 -4.08 3.27
N ASP A 109 4.17 -4.67 3.14
CA ASP A 109 5.41 -3.92 3.01
C ASP A 109 5.40 -3.03 1.75
N GLU A 110 5.14 -3.59 0.58
CA GLU A 110 5.12 -2.83 -0.68
C GLU A 110 4.03 -1.75 -0.65
N PHE A 111 2.84 -2.09 -0.15
CA PHE A 111 1.73 -1.14 0.00
C PHE A 111 2.10 0.05 0.90
N LEU A 112 2.62 -0.20 2.11
CA LEU A 112 2.97 0.88 3.04
C LEU A 112 4.22 1.64 2.63
N THR A 113 5.16 1.00 1.93
CA THR A 113 6.30 1.68 1.32
C THR A 113 5.82 2.69 0.27
N GLN A 114 4.92 2.28 -0.62
CA GLN A 114 4.35 3.18 -1.63
C GLN A 114 3.49 4.29 -0.99
N LEU A 115 2.73 3.96 0.05
CA LEU A 115 1.93 4.93 0.77
C LEU A 115 2.80 5.98 1.47
N ALA A 116 3.83 5.55 2.20
CA ALA A 116 4.73 6.43 2.94
C ALA A 116 5.64 7.29 2.03
N ALA A 117 5.92 6.82 0.80
CA ALA A 117 6.66 7.59 -0.19
C ALA A 117 5.87 8.80 -0.75
N ASN A 118 4.55 8.83 -0.57
CA ASN A 118 3.73 9.92 -1.06
C ASN A 118 3.67 11.08 -0.05
N GLU A 119 4.12 12.28 -0.46
CA GLU A 119 4.10 13.47 0.40
C GLU A 119 2.69 13.99 0.72
N GLN A 120 1.66 13.51 0.00
CA GLN A 120 0.29 13.98 0.07
C GLN A 120 -0.64 12.95 0.73
N VAL A 121 -0.11 12.05 1.56
CA VAL A 121 -0.95 11.12 2.34
C VAL A 121 -2.02 11.91 3.10
N PRO A 122 -3.30 11.63 2.86
CA PRO A 122 -4.37 12.35 3.54
C PRO A 122 -4.36 12.02 5.02
N LYS A 123 -4.78 12.96 5.86
CA LYS A 123 -5.11 12.66 7.26
C LYS A 123 -6.36 11.76 7.28
N PHE A 124 -6.14 10.46 7.47
CA PHE A 124 -7.22 9.49 7.64
C PHE A 124 -8.04 9.81 8.89
N GLN A 125 -9.35 9.58 8.83
CA GLN A 125 -10.17 9.71 10.03
C GLN A 125 -9.81 8.59 11.01
N PRO A 126 -9.96 8.81 12.33
CA PRO A 126 -9.51 7.87 13.34
C PRO A 126 -9.98 6.44 13.11
N VAL A 127 -11.25 6.24 12.70
CA VAL A 127 -11.79 4.90 12.44
C VAL A 127 -11.07 4.15 11.31
N VAL A 128 -10.76 4.83 10.21
CA VAL A 128 -10.02 4.26 9.07
C VAL A 128 -8.57 4.00 9.46
N ARG A 129 -7.92 5.00 10.07
CA ARG A 129 -6.54 4.88 10.52
C ARG A 129 -6.34 3.72 11.48
N ASP A 130 -7.20 3.63 12.50
CA ASP A 130 -7.11 2.61 13.54
C ASP A 130 -7.41 1.21 12.96
N LEU A 131 -8.33 1.09 12.01
CA LEU A 131 -8.59 -0.15 11.27
C LEU A 131 -7.36 -0.61 10.47
N MET A 132 -6.76 0.30 9.68
CA MET A 132 -5.55 0.02 8.91
C MET A 132 -4.38 -0.40 9.83
N MET A 133 -4.18 0.35 10.92
CA MET A 133 -3.12 0.04 11.88
C MET A 133 -3.34 -1.32 12.53
N ASN A 134 -4.58 -1.65 12.92
CA ASN A 134 -4.89 -2.96 13.51
C ASN A 134 -4.63 -4.12 12.54
N ARG A 135 -5.17 -4.05 11.32
CA ARG A 135 -4.95 -5.10 10.29
C ARG A 135 -3.46 -5.25 9.99
N THR A 136 -2.72 -4.14 9.83
CA THR A 136 -1.27 -4.16 9.63
C THR A 136 -0.54 -4.79 10.82
N PHE A 137 -0.87 -4.42 12.05
CA PHE A 137 -0.18 -4.88 13.24
C PHE A 137 -0.31 -6.39 13.44
N VAL A 138 -1.50 -6.95 13.21
CA VAL A 138 -1.74 -8.41 13.25
C VAL A 138 -0.77 -9.15 12.32
N ILE A 139 -0.48 -8.59 11.14
CA ILE A 139 0.44 -9.19 10.17
C ILE A 139 1.88 -9.05 10.66
N ILE A 140 2.36 -7.82 10.87
CA ILE A 140 3.79 -7.57 11.12
C ILE A 140 4.28 -8.07 12.48
N SER A 141 3.39 -8.11 13.50
CA SER A 141 3.77 -8.50 14.86
C SER A 141 4.27 -9.94 14.94
N THR A 142 3.78 -10.81 14.07
CA THR A 142 4.23 -12.21 13.97
C THR A 142 5.67 -12.34 13.47
N HIS A 143 6.22 -11.29 12.87
CA HIS A 143 7.56 -11.27 12.27
C HIS A 143 8.60 -10.50 13.11
N PHE A 144 8.20 -9.84 14.20
CA PHE A 144 9.11 -9.02 15.02
C PHE A 144 10.32 -9.80 15.58
N ILE A 145 10.18 -11.10 15.82
CA ILE A 145 11.29 -11.94 16.28
C ILE A 145 12.44 -12.05 15.27
N ASN A 146 12.13 -11.85 13.98
CA ASN A 146 13.10 -11.90 12.89
C ASN A 146 13.63 -10.51 12.50
N PHE A 147 13.05 -9.44 13.06
CA PHE A 147 13.43 -8.08 12.69
C PHE A 147 14.78 -7.67 13.30
N THR A 148 15.65 -7.20 12.44
CA THR A 148 16.82 -6.40 12.75
C THR A 148 16.43 -5.00 13.21
N THR A 149 17.38 -4.27 13.81
CA THR A 149 17.18 -2.86 14.16
C THR A 149 16.83 -1.99 12.95
N GLU A 150 17.41 -2.30 11.78
CA GLU A 150 17.10 -1.61 10.53
C GLU A 150 15.67 -1.86 10.08
N GLU A 151 15.18 -3.10 10.18
CA GLU A 151 13.78 -3.41 9.88
C GLU A 151 12.82 -2.72 10.83
N PHE A 152 13.11 -2.71 12.14
CA PHE A 152 12.33 -1.90 13.10
C PHE A 152 12.32 -0.42 12.70
N HIS A 153 13.43 0.12 12.22
CA HIS A 153 13.50 1.49 11.75
C HIS A 153 12.62 1.70 10.51
N LEU A 154 12.79 0.88 9.47
CA LEU A 154 11.99 0.98 8.25
C LEU A 154 10.48 0.88 8.55
N TRP A 155 10.07 -0.01 9.45
CA TRP A 155 8.67 -0.15 9.82
C TRP A 155 8.15 1.04 10.63
N PHE A 156 8.75 1.37 11.77
CA PHE A 156 8.19 2.37 12.69
C PHE A 156 8.51 3.82 12.30
N ASN A 157 9.58 4.05 11.54
CA ASN A 157 10.03 5.40 11.21
C ASN A 157 9.74 5.83 9.78
N VAL A 158 9.29 4.91 8.93
CA VAL A 158 8.98 5.16 7.52
C VAL A 158 7.60 4.59 7.17
N LYS A 159 7.46 3.27 7.10
CA LYS A 159 6.30 2.57 6.51
C LYS A 159 5.00 2.78 7.30
N LEU A 160 5.06 2.73 8.64
CA LEU A 160 3.88 2.87 9.49
C LEU A 160 3.46 4.31 9.71
N VAL A 161 4.34 5.29 9.51
CA VAL A 161 4.09 6.71 9.85
C VAL A 161 2.73 7.22 9.36
N PRO A 162 2.25 6.91 8.13
CA PRO A 162 0.91 7.27 7.66
C PRO A 162 -0.27 6.88 8.59
N ILE A 163 -0.13 5.77 9.31
CA ILE A 163 -1.19 5.17 10.13
C ILE A 163 -0.79 4.98 11.61
N LEU A 164 0.44 5.33 11.97
CA LEU A 164 1.04 5.02 13.27
C LEU A 164 0.30 5.68 14.44
N ALA A 165 -0.41 6.79 14.22
CA ALA A 165 -1.25 7.38 15.26
C ALA A 165 -2.45 6.48 15.68
N GLY A 166 -2.70 5.39 14.94
CA GLY A 166 -3.64 4.34 15.32
C GLY A 166 -3.06 3.30 16.28
N PHE A 167 -1.78 3.35 16.61
CA PHE A 167 -1.11 2.40 17.49
C PHE A 167 -1.68 2.47 18.91
N THR A 168 -1.77 1.32 19.59
CA THR A 168 -2.37 1.21 20.93
C THR A 168 -1.35 0.79 21.99
N PRO A 169 -1.63 1.01 23.29
CA PRO A 169 -0.78 0.51 24.38
C PRO A 169 -0.55 -1.01 24.34
N GLU A 170 -1.57 -1.79 23.95
CA GLU A 170 -1.45 -3.25 23.82
C GLU A 170 -0.49 -3.62 22.68
N MET A 171 -0.56 -2.91 21.55
CA MET A 171 0.39 -3.08 20.45
C MET A 171 1.82 -2.75 20.89
N LEU A 172 2.00 -1.71 21.71
CA LEU A 172 3.31 -1.39 22.29
C LEU A 172 3.82 -2.53 23.15
N GLN A 173 3.01 -3.03 24.08
CA GLN A 173 3.38 -4.13 24.96
C GLN A 173 3.81 -5.38 24.15
N ILE A 174 3.06 -5.72 23.10
CA ILE A 174 3.39 -6.84 22.21
C ILE A 174 4.71 -6.58 21.47
N ALA A 175 4.84 -5.39 20.85
CA ALA A 175 6.04 -5.02 20.09
C ALA A 175 7.31 -5.00 20.95
N THR A 176 7.18 -4.70 22.25
CA THR A 176 8.32 -4.61 23.17
C THR A 176 8.57 -5.87 23.99
N SER A 177 7.75 -6.91 23.82
CA SER A 177 7.77 -8.11 24.68
C SER A 177 9.08 -8.91 24.64
N SER A 178 9.87 -8.81 23.56
CA SER A 178 11.10 -9.58 23.35
C SER A 178 12.15 -8.83 22.54
N ILE A 179 12.28 -7.51 22.76
CA ILE A 179 13.27 -6.66 22.06
C ILE A 179 14.29 -6.06 23.01
N ASN A 180 15.43 -5.59 22.46
CA ASN A 180 16.44 -4.86 23.23
C ASN A 180 16.10 -3.36 23.34
N CYS A 181 16.82 -2.64 24.21
CA CYS A 181 16.63 -1.20 24.41
C CYS A 181 16.83 -0.38 23.12
N THR A 182 17.74 -0.79 22.24
CA THR A 182 17.98 -0.11 20.96
C THR A 182 16.73 -0.13 20.09
N ASN A 183 16.11 -1.30 19.90
CA ASN A 183 14.89 -1.44 19.11
C ASN A 183 13.70 -0.76 19.78
N TYR A 184 13.63 -0.78 21.12
CA TYR A 184 12.63 -0.01 21.86
C TYR A 184 12.72 1.49 21.55
N HIS A 185 13.93 2.07 21.58
CA HIS A 185 14.13 3.48 21.23
C HIS A 185 13.76 3.79 19.78
N VAL A 186 13.97 2.86 18.86
CA VAL A 186 13.53 3.01 17.46
C VAL A 186 12.01 3.09 17.36
N ILE A 187 11.27 2.23 18.08
CA ILE A 187 9.80 2.27 18.14
C ILE A 187 9.32 3.60 18.71
N VAL A 188 9.86 4.01 19.87
CA VAL A 188 9.48 5.27 20.52
C VAL A 188 9.78 6.49 19.64
N SER A 189 10.91 6.49 18.92
CA SER A 189 11.23 7.54 17.96
C SER A 189 10.24 7.62 16.79
N GLY A 190 9.64 6.49 16.40
CA GLY A 190 8.55 6.48 15.42
C GLY A 190 7.28 7.11 16.00
N LEU A 191 6.90 6.71 17.21
CA LEU A 191 5.72 7.24 17.91
C LEU A 191 5.81 8.75 18.18
N ASP A 192 7.01 9.26 18.51
CA ASP A 192 7.26 10.69 18.71
C ASP A 192 6.90 11.53 17.48
N LYS A 193 7.20 11.03 16.27
CA LYS A 193 6.87 11.72 15.00
C LYS A 193 5.38 11.96 14.80
N VAL A 194 4.54 11.11 15.38
CA VAL A 194 3.08 11.16 15.23
C VAL A 194 2.37 11.50 16.53
N PHE A 195 3.10 11.87 17.59
CA PHE A 195 2.57 12.04 18.93
C PHE A 195 1.40 13.03 18.97
N SER A 196 1.50 14.13 18.23
CA SER A 196 0.42 15.14 18.13
C SER A 196 -0.87 14.65 17.47
N ASP A 197 -0.82 13.57 16.68
CA ASP A 197 -1.98 12.99 16.00
C ASP A 197 -2.58 11.78 16.77
N ILE A 198 -1.92 11.31 17.83
CA ILE A 198 -2.44 10.28 18.75
C ILE A 198 -3.50 10.93 19.67
N PRO A 199 -4.69 10.29 19.85
CA PRO A 199 -5.69 10.77 20.80
C PRO A 199 -5.15 10.94 22.24
N GLN A 200 -5.56 12.00 22.93
CA GLN A 200 -5.00 12.41 24.22
C GLN A 200 -5.13 11.35 25.33
N ASP A 201 -6.23 10.60 25.33
CA ASP A 201 -6.46 9.46 26.23
C ASP A 201 -5.43 8.32 25.99
N ARG A 202 -5.06 8.08 24.72
CA ARG A 202 -4.03 7.11 24.35
C ARG A 202 -2.62 7.61 24.62
N GLN A 203 -2.34 8.90 24.48
CA GLN A 203 -1.04 9.48 24.80
C GLN A 203 -0.62 9.19 26.25
N GLN A 204 -1.55 9.33 27.20
CA GLN A 204 -1.28 9.07 28.62
C GLN A 204 -1.01 7.60 28.92
N SER A 205 -1.57 6.69 28.12
CA SER A 205 -1.40 5.24 28.29
C SER A 205 -0.16 4.70 27.58
N LEU A 206 0.41 5.47 26.65
CA LEU A 206 1.64 5.15 25.91
C LEU A 206 2.90 5.77 26.55
N ALA A 207 2.72 6.77 27.42
CA ALA A 207 3.78 7.42 28.19
C ALA A 207 4.18 6.59 29.41
#